data_AF-A0A4Q3Y599-F1
#
_entry.id   AF-A0A4Q3Y599-F1
#
_cell.length_a   1.000
_cell.length_b   1.000
_cell.length_c   1.000
_cell.angle_alpha   90.00
_cell.angle_beta   90.00
_cell.angle_gamma   90.00
#
_symmetry.space_group_name_H-M   'P 1'
#
loop_
_entity.id
_entity.type
_entity.pdbx_description
1 polymer ?
#
loop_
_entity_poly.entity_id
_entity_poly.type
_entity_poly.pdbx_seq_one_letter_code
_entity_poly.pdbx_strand_id
1 'polypeptide(L)'
;MTQNIISASGFGSFRFGALMMGLAAVLHLLLVPFAGLSELTLVGLALVAGAILWTGWRGPGWLVMLALIVAAGVELSRLGGGVVHDLLIGGVVLADLGAILSVFMALWKGRAAPT
;
A
#
# COMPACT_ATOMS: atom_id res chain seq x y z
N MET A 1 29.62 -8.92 16.28
CA MET A 1 28.36 -8.34 16.81
C MET A 1 27.63 -7.44 15.80
N THR A 2 27.75 -7.66 14.49
CA THR A 2 27.20 -6.77 13.44
C THR A 2 26.04 -7.37 12.64
N GLN A 3 25.76 -8.67 12.77
CA GLN A 3 24.71 -9.35 11.99
C GLN A 3 23.27 -9.08 12.50
N ASN A 4 23.08 -8.70 13.77
CA ASN A 4 21.73 -8.49 14.34
C ASN A 4 21.08 -7.15 13.96
N ILE A 5 21.86 -6.15 13.52
CA ILE A 5 21.31 -4.83 13.17
C ILE A 5 20.71 -4.84 11.76
N ILE A 6 21.26 -5.68 10.87
CA ILE A 6 20.88 -5.73 9.45
C ILE A 6 19.51 -6.42 9.29
N SER A 7 19.24 -7.50 10.02
CA SER A 7 17.93 -8.20 9.95
C SER A 7 16.79 -7.35 10.54
N ALA A 8 17.05 -6.62 11.62
CA ALA A 8 16.07 -5.74 12.25
C ALA A 8 15.64 -4.57 11.34
N SER A 9 16.58 -4.02 10.56
CA SER A 9 16.32 -2.89 9.66
C SER A 9 15.41 -3.25 8.48
N GLY A 10 15.56 -4.46 7.92
CA GLY A 10 14.69 -4.98 6.87
C GLY A 10 13.29 -5.27 7.38
N PHE A 11 13.19 -5.97 8.52
CA PHE A 11 11.90 -6.28 9.16
C PHE A 11 11.12 -5.01 9.56
N GLY A 12 11.82 -3.95 10.02
CA GLY A 12 11.20 -2.66 10.32
C GLY A 12 10.57 -1.99 9.09
N SER A 13 11.23 -2.05 7.93
CA SER A 13 10.71 -1.46 6.69
C SER A 13 9.46 -2.20 6.15
N PHE A 14 9.41 -3.53 6.29
CA PHE A 14 8.24 -4.32 5.93
C PHE A 14 7.03 -4.03 6.82
N ARG A 15 7.24 -3.87 8.14
CA ARG A 15 6.16 -3.46 9.06
C ARG A 15 5.67 -2.04 8.78
N PHE A 16 6.55 -1.14 8.37
CA PHE A 16 6.15 0.21 7.94
C PHE A 16 5.26 0.16 6.68
N GLY A 17 5.63 -0.64 5.67
CA GLY A 17 4.79 -0.86 4.49
C GLY A 17 3.42 -1.47 4.83
N ALA A 18 3.40 -2.42 5.77
CA ALA A 18 2.15 -3.01 6.28
C ALA A 18 1.25 -1.99 6.99
N LEU A 19 1.83 -1.06 7.76
CA LEU A 19 1.07 0.03 8.40
C LEU A 19 0.49 0.99 7.37
N MET A 20 1.24 1.33 6.32
CA MET A 20 0.75 2.18 5.23
C MET A 20 -0.40 1.53 4.46
N MET A 21 -0.36 0.21 4.28
CA MET A 21 -1.49 -0.55 3.74
C MET A 21 -2.73 -0.51 4.65
N GLY A 22 -2.53 -0.66 5.96
CA GLY A 22 -3.61 -0.50 6.93
C GLY A 22 -4.22 0.90 6.89
N LEU A 23 -3.38 1.93 6.72
CA LEU A 23 -3.84 3.31 6.56
C LEU A 23 -4.64 3.51 5.27
N ALA A 24 -4.17 2.96 4.14
CA ALA A 24 -4.90 2.99 2.88
C ALA A 24 -6.28 2.28 2.99
N ALA A 25 -6.32 1.13 3.66
CA ALA A 25 -7.58 0.42 3.94
C ALA A 25 -8.56 1.27 4.79
N VAL A 26 -8.05 1.97 5.81
CA VAL A 26 -8.87 2.88 6.63
C VAL A 26 -9.36 4.06 5.81
N LEU A 27 -8.52 4.66 4.96
CA LEU A 27 -8.95 5.73 4.06
C LEU A 27 -10.05 5.27 3.11
N HIS A 28 -9.90 4.10 2.50
CA HIS A 28 -10.96 3.53 1.67
C HIS A 28 -12.25 3.32 2.47
N LEU A 29 -12.18 2.78 3.71
CA LEU A 29 -13.36 2.61 4.57
C LEU A 29 -14.05 3.93 4.93
N LEU A 30 -13.30 5.00 5.18
CA LEU A 30 -13.87 6.33 5.44
C LEU A 30 -14.55 6.92 4.21
N LEU A 31 -14.20 6.44 3.01
CA LEU A 31 -14.68 6.90 1.72
C LEU A 31 -15.70 5.94 1.07
N VAL A 32 -15.90 4.74 1.63
CA VAL A 32 -16.96 3.78 1.28
C VAL A 32 -18.36 4.40 1.15
N PRO A 33 -18.79 5.40 1.96
CA PRO A 33 -20.13 5.98 1.79
C PRO A 33 -20.37 6.59 0.40
N PHE A 34 -19.31 6.89 -0.36
CA PHE A 34 -19.36 7.62 -1.62
C PHE A 34 -19.13 6.76 -2.86
N ALA A 35 -18.73 5.50 -2.69
CA ALA A 35 -17.97 4.81 -3.73
C ALA A 35 -18.55 3.41 -4.08
N GLY A 36 -19.21 2.73 -3.14
CA GLY A 36 -19.98 1.49 -3.40
C GLY A 36 -19.28 0.18 -3.00
N LEU A 37 -19.73 -0.94 -3.58
CA LEU A 37 -19.25 -2.29 -3.23
C LEU A 37 -17.80 -2.56 -3.70
N SER A 38 -17.32 -1.85 -4.73
CA SER A 38 -15.97 -2.02 -5.27
C SER A 38 -14.88 -1.69 -4.24
N GLU A 39 -15.12 -0.72 -3.38
CA GLU A 39 -14.16 -0.19 -2.41
C GLU A 39 -13.97 -1.15 -1.24
N LEU A 40 -14.99 -1.92 -0.86
CA LEU A 40 -14.84 -2.99 0.13
C LEU A 40 -13.85 -4.08 -0.34
N THR A 41 -13.83 -4.37 -1.65
CA THR A 41 -12.83 -5.27 -2.24
C THR A 41 -11.42 -4.69 -2.16
N LEU A 42 -11.25 -3.38 -2.40
CA LEU A 42 -9.96 -2.69 -2.29
C LEU A 42 -9.46 -2.65 -0.84
N VAL A 43 -10.36 -2.39 0.12
CA VAL A 43 -10.07 -2.48 1.57
C VAL A 43 -9.57 -3.88 1.93
N GLY A 44 -10.28 -4.92 1.52
CA GLY A 44 -9.88 -6.31 1.78
C GLY A 44 -8.51 -6.63 1.19
N LEU A 45 -8.26 -6.17 -0.04
CA LEU A 45 -6.98 -6.35 -0.73
C LEU A 45 -5.84 -5.64 0.02
N ALA A 46 -6.05 -4.39 0.47
CA ALA A 46 -5.09 -3.61 1.24
C ALA A 46 -4.79 -4.26 2.60
N LEU A 47 -5.79 -4.82 3.29
CA LEU A 47 -5.58 -5.54 4.55
C LEU A 47 -4.77 -6.84 4.36
N VAL A 48 -5.09 -7.63 3.33
CA VAL A 48 -4.34 -8.85 2.98
C VAL A 48 -2.90 -8.49 2.59
N ALA A 49 -2.72 -7.45 1.79
CA ALA A 49 -1.43 -6.89 1.44
C ALA A 49 -0.62 -6.46 2.68
N GLY A 50 -1.26 -5.77 3.62
CA GLY A 50 -0.65 -5.37 4.88
C GLY A 50 -0.20 -6.57 5.71
N ALA A 51 -1.06 -7.59 5.84
CA ALA A 51 -0.72 -8.82 6.55
C ALA A 51 0.48 -9.57 5.92
N ILE A 52 0.51 -9.64 4.58
CA ILE A 52 1.61 -10.23 3.82
C ILE A 52 2.93 -9.47 4.04
N LEU A 53 2.89 -8.15 4.06
CA LEU A 53 4.07 -7.35 4.32
C LEU A 53 4.52 -7.49 5.78
N TRP A 54 3.59 -7.63 6.72
CA TRP A 54 3.90 -7.83 8.13
C TRP A 54 4.70 -9.11 8.41
N THR A 55 4.52 -10.15 7.59
CA THR A 55 5.32 -11.39 7.68
C THR A 55 6.71 -11.27 7.04
N GLY A 56 7.01 -10.16 6.37
CA GLY A 56 8.32 -9.89 5.74
C GLY A 56 8.55 -10.61 4.40
N TRP A 57 7.49 -11.10 3.76
CA TRP A 57 7.61 -11.88 2.52
C TRP A 57 7.83 -10.97 1.31
N ARG A 58 8.99 -11.14 0.66
CA ARG A 58 9.45 -10.23 -0.40
C ARG A 58 8.76 -10.47 -1.74
N GLY A 59 8.58 -11.74 -2.14
CA GLY A 59 7.91 -12.10 -3.39
C GLY A 59 6.47 -11.59 -3.46
N PRO A 60 5.61 -11.92 -2.49
CA PRO A 60 4.27 -11.36 -2.39
C PRO A 60 4.23 -9.84 -2.25
N GLY A 61 5.22 -9.23 -1.58
CA GLY A 61 5.29 -7.77 -1.48
C GLY A 61 5.38 -7.07 -2.85
N TRP A 62 6.06 -7.67 -3.84
CA TRP A 62 6.04 -7.15 -5.22
C TRP A 62 4.67 -7.28 -5.87
N LEU A 63 3.95 -8.39 -5.65
CA LEU A 63 2.59 -8.57 -6.15
C LEU A 63 1.63 -7.55 -5.54
N VAL A 64 1.79 -7.29 -4.25
CA VAL A 64 1.06 -6.26 -3.51
C VAL A 64 1.32 -4.86 -4.09
N MET A 65 2.58 -4.55 -4.42
CA MET A 65 2.94 -3.27 -5.04
C MET A 65 2.29 -3.12 -6.43
N LEU A 66 2.30 -4.19 -7.25
CA LEU A 66 1.63 -4.18 -8.56
C LEU A 66 0.10 -4.00 -8.40
N ALA A 67 -0.50 -4.68 -7.43
CA ALA A 67 -1.93 -4.54 -7.16
C ALA A 67 -2.31 -3.10 -6.77
N LEU A 68 -1.48 -2.42 -5.95
CA LEU A 68 -1.70 -1.01 -5.64
C LEU A 68 -1.55 -0.08 -6.85
N ILE A 69 -0.57 -0.33 -7.73
CA ILE A 69 -0.41 0.47 -8.95
C ILE A 69 -1.66 0.36 -9.83
N VAL A 70 -2.20 -0.85 -9.97
CA VAL A 70 -3.44 -1.09 -10.70
C VAL A 70 -4.63 -0.41 -10.02
N ALA A 71 -4.76 -0.53 -8.70
CA ALA A 71 -5.82 0.13 -7.92
C ALA A 71 -5.79 1.65 -8.08
N ALA A 72 -4.63 2.29 -7.91
CA ALA A 72 -4.46 3.72 -8.10
C ALA A 72 -4.81 4.16 -9.54
N GLY A 73 -4.47 3.35 -10.55
CA GLY A 73 -4.84 3.62 -11.95
C GLY A 73 -6.35 3.51 -12.20
N VAL A 74 -7.02 2.55 -11.58
CA VAL A 74 -8.49 2.41 -11.64
C VAL A 74 -9.17 3.61 -10.98
N GLU A 75 -8.71 4.04 -9.80
CA GLU A 75 -9.26 5.22 -9.13
C GLU A 75 -9.02 6.50 -9.95
N LEU A 76 -7.83 6.67 -10.53
CA LEU A 76 -7.52 7.81 -11.39
C LEU A 76 -8.44 7.88 -12.63
N SER A 77 -8.86 6.72 -13.16
CA SER A 77 -9.76 6.66 -14.31
C SER A 77 -11.21 7.11 -14.01
N ARG A 78 -11.56 7.24 -12.73
CA ARG A 78 -12.89 7.69 -12.26
C ARG A 78 -12.98 9.20 -12.09
N LEU A 79 -11.87 9.93 -12.30
CA LEU A 79 -11.86 11.39 -12.27
C LEU A 79 -12.71 11.98 -13.39
N GLY A 80 -13.43 13.06 -13.08
CA GLY A 80 -14.32 13.76 -14.00
C GLY A 80 -15.80 13.70 -13.61
N GLY A 81 -16.12 13.17 -12.43
CA GLY A 81 -17.48 13.07 -11.89
C GLY A 81 -17.97 14.33 -11.15
N GLY A 82 -17.07 15.27 -10.84
CA GLY A 82 -17.38 16.54 -10.18
C GLY A 82 -16.39 16.88 -9.06
N VAL A 83 -16.24 18.18 -8.75
CA VAL A 83 -15.14 18.71 -7.91
C VAL A 83 -14.98 18.00 -6.56
N VAL A 84 -16.06 17.77 -5.82
CA VAL A 84 -15.99 17.12 -4.49
C VAL A 84 -15.62 15.63 -4.62
N HIS A 85 -16.15 14.95 -5.63
CA HIS A 85 -15.85 13.54 -5.91
C HIS A 85 -14.39 13.37 -6.36
N ASP A 86 -13.92 14.27 -7.22
CA ASP A 86 -12.56 14.26 -7.75
C ASP A 86 -11.51 14.54 -6.65
N LEU A 87 -11.82 15.40 -5.67
CA LEU A 87 -10.95 15.64 -4.50
C LEU A 87 -10.84 14.42 -3.59
N LEU A 88 -11.95 13.68 -3.39
CA LEU A 88 -11.94 12.46 -2.57
C LEU A 88 -11.15 11.35 -3.27
N ILE A 89 -11.37 11.14 -4.57
CA ILE A 89 -10.58 10.21 -5.38
C ILE A 89 -9.10 10.60 -5.36
N GLY A 90 -8.78 11.89 -5.50
CA GLY A 90 -7.40 12.39 -5.42
C GLY A 90 -6.73 12.06 -4.08
N GLY A 91 -7.46 12.13 -2.97
CA GLY A 91 -6.98 11.73 -1.64
C GLY A 91 -6.66 10.24 -1.53
N VAL A 92 -7.51 9.37 -2.10
CA VAL A 92 -7.27 7.92 -2.17
C VAL A 92 -6.02 7.62 -2.99
N VAL A 93 -5.93 8.21 -4.18
CA VAL A 93 -4.77 8.04 -5.07
C VAL A 93 -3.48 8.46 -4.38
N LEU A 94 -3.48 9.56 -3.62
CA LEU A 94 -2.33 9.99 -2.83
C LEU A 94 -1.94 8.98 -1.74
N ALA A 95 -2.93 8.40 -1.05
CA ALA A 95 -2.67 7.37 -0.04
C ALA A 95 -2.10 6.09 -0.67
N ASP A 96 -2.64 5.66 -1.81
CA ASP A 96 -2.12 4.52 -2.57
C ASP A 96 -0.68 4.76 -3.05
N LEU A 97 -0.39 5.95 -3.57
CA LEU A 97 0.97 6.33 -3.96
C LEU A 97 1.94 6.31 -2.77
N GLY A 98 1.49 6.78 -1.60
CA GLY A 98 2.26 6.70 -0.36
C GLY A 98 2.54 5.26 0.06
N ALA A 99 1.53 4.39 -0.02
CA ALA A 99 1.65 2.97 0.26
C ALA A 99 2.60 2.29 -0.74
N ILE A 100 2.46 2.53 -2.05
CA ILE A 100 3.35 2.03 -3.10
C ILE A 100 4.80 2.41 -2.81
N LEU A 101 5.05 3.69 -2.52
CA LEU A 101 6.40 4.18 -2.25
C LEU A 101 6.99 3.52 -1.00
N SER A 102 6.20 3.37 0.06
CA SER A 102 6.63 2.72 1.30
C SER A 102 7.01 1.24 1.09
N VAL A 103 6.20 0.51 0.31
CA VAL A 103 6.43 -0.89 -0.03
C VAL A 103 7.63 -1.04 -0.96
N PHE A 104 7.74 -0.18 -1.96
CA PHE A 104 8.90 -0.13 -2.84
C PHE A 104 10.18 0.07 -2.04
N MET A 105 10.21 1.06 -1.13
CA MET A 105 11.35 1.30 -0.25
C MET A 105 11.68 0.08 0.62
N ALA A 106 10.67 -0.60 1.18
CA ALA A 106 10.87 -1.81 1.99
C ALA A 106 11.47 -2.96 1.16
N LEU A 107 10.95 -3.18 -0.05
CA LEU A 107 11.42 -4.23 -0.95
C LEU A 107 12.82 -3.96 -1.49
N TRP A 108 13.09 -2.70 -1.86
CA TRP A 108 14.35 -2.22 -2.42
C TRP A 108 15.48 -2.27 -1.39
N LYS A 109 15.23 -1.83 -0.16
CA LYS A 109 16.25 -1.76 0.90
C LYS A 109 16.81 -3.13 1.27
N GLY A 110 16.00 -4.19 1.21
CA GLY A 110 16.53 -5.54 1.41
C GLY A 110 17.37 -6.10 0.25
N ARG A 111 17.36 -5.49 -0.96
CA ARG A 111 18.25 -5.90 -2.08
C ARG A 111 19.64 -5.28 -1.91
N ALA A 112 19.73 -4.13 -1.24
CA ALA A 112 20.97 -3.38 -1.03
C ALA A 112 21.86 -3.97 0.08
N ALA A 113 21.68 -5.23 0.48
CA ALA A 113 22.64 -5.98 1.26
C ALA A 113 23.49 -6.82 0.29
N PRO A 114 24.59 -6.29 -0.26
CA PRO A 114 25.55 -7.10 -0.99
C PRO A 114 26.21 -8.08 -0.01
N THR A 115 26.17 -9.37 -0.36
CA THR A 115 27.27 -10.29 -0.04
C THR A 115 28.49 -9.92 -0.86
#